data_AF-A3B8U2-F1
#
_entry.id   AF-A3B8U2-F1
#
_cell.length_a   1.000
_cell.length_b   1.000
_cell.length_c   1.000
_cell.angle_alpha   90.00
_cell.angle_beta   90.00
_cell.angle_gamma   90.00
#
_symmetry.space_group_name_H-M   'P 1'
#
loop_
_entity.id
_entity.type
_entity.pdbx_description
1 polymer ?
#
loop_
_entity_poly.entity_id
_entity_poly.type
_entity_poly.pdbx_seq_one_letter_code
_entity_poly.pdbx_strand_id
1 'polypeptide(L)'
;MRDHDDDVPVAKRRRRLCVQVQPAGAGAAAAGIPEDIVEEILLRLPVKSVLRFRSVCKSWRAMVADPCFARLQLRHSTAAERRRHPPSMLVLPWWGWRPQRQQMQGTIGFFRYPGHGAAAELAHVRAWWSPTSHAAAADWDDGADWELPLQCNGLVLVFSMEKSLSSSLMFVCNPATKKLAVVPPGTPDAHGNQSVGFGADKSTGKIDMKVVRCFARSDESVGCEVFSLGSPAWRPVADSPCPVRAGAASPCILGAIYWITTAAPTPGMLRFDVRREVFDDFPSPPCVHHDGTSPATATLTELSGNKLCYAHVVAGHTVELWTMAAASAADDGPRWSRHCAVELWRPTQLVVPFADDRHGGIFFNLDLAVIDRHDTQRQVVERVVDMNKEMTYFHSRDKQYYINRGFRWMHHVIQYRESLVSVKAN
;
A
#
# COMPACT_ATOMS: atom_id res chain seq x y z
N MET A 1 -15.96 -58.71 37.67
CA MET A 1 -15.89 -59.33 36.33
C MET A 1 -15.81 -58.15 35.37
N ARG A 2 -14.59 -57.80 34.93
CA ARG A 2 -13.97 -58.24 33.67
C ARG A 2 -14.80 -57.80 32.46
N ASP A 3 -14.38 -56.75 31.74
CA ASP A 3 -13.51 -56.78 30.53
C ASP A 3 -14.33 -57.13 29.27
N HIS A 4 -14.21 -56.48 28.10
CA HIS A 4 -13.47 -55.32 27.58
C HIS A 4 -14.51 -54.37 26.89
N ASP A 5 -14.33 -53.06 26.68
CA ASP A 5 -13.31 -52.30 25.90
C ASP A 5 -13.39 -52.53 24.38
N ASP A 6 -13.68 -51.47 23.62
CA ASP A 6 -13.54 -51.35 22.16
C ASP A 6 -13.57 -49.85 21.77
N ASP A 7 -12.59 -49.36 21.01
CA ASP A 7 -12.22 -47.92 20.92
C ASP A 7 -12.18 -47.38 19.47
N VAL A 8 -12.68 -46.14 19.27
CA VAL A 8 -12.52 -45.36 18.03
C VAL A 8 -12.28 -43.88 18.38
N PRO A 9 -11.04 -43.37 18.30
CA PRO A 9 -10.69 -42.07 18.87
C PRO A 9 -10.99 -40.86 17.96
N VAL A 10 -11.91 -39.98 18.38
CA VAL A 10 -12.12 -38.67 17.75
C VAL A 10 -11.01 -37.69 18.14
N ALA A 11 -10.17 -37.32 17.17
CA ALA A 11 -8.96 -36.51 17.37
C ALA A 11 -9.23 -35.05 17.83
N LYS A 12 -9.29 -34.83 19.15
CA LYS A 12 -9.43 -33.49 19.75
C LYS A 12 -8.14 -32.66 19.63
N ARG A 13 -8.19 -31.56 18.86
CA ARG A 13 -7.12 -30.54 18.71
C ARG A 13 -6.55 -30.09 20.07
N ARG A 14 -5.30 -30.46 20.38
CA ARG A 14 -4.57 -29.91 21.53
C ARG A 14 -4.15 -28.44 21.28
N ARG A 15 -4.83 -27.49 21.94
CA ARG A 15 -4.23 -26.17 22.23
C ARG A 15 -3.12 -26.38 23.29
N ARG A 16 -1.89 -25.95 23.02
CA ARG A 16 -0.86 -25.85 24.08
C ARG A 16 -0.99 -24.48 24.76
N LEU A 17 -1.39 -24.47 26.03
CA LEU A 17 -1.04 -23.40 26.96
C LEU A 17 0.34 -23.73 27.56
N CYS A 18 1.15 -22.71 27.90
CA CYS A 18 2.48 -22.89 28.47
C CYS A 18 2.66 -22.09 29.78
N VAL A 19 2.29 -22.72 30.90
CA VAL A 19 2.65 -22.45 32.32
C VAL A 19 2.19 -23.69 33.13
N GLN A 20 2.69 -24.12 34.29
CA GLN A 20 3.61 -23.64 35.35
C GLN A 20 4.54 -24.84 35.77
N VAL A 21 5.56 -24.83 36.66
CA VAL A 21 6.45 -23.87 37.40
C VAL A 21 7.69 -24.67 37.90
N GLN A 22 8.73 -24.02 38.43
CA GLN A 22 9.94 -24.66 39.02
C GLN A 22 9.77 -25.10 40.50
N PRO A 23 10.72 -25.84 41.09
CA PRO A 23 11.75 -25.21 41.95
C PRO A 23 13.14 -25.90 41.85
N ALA A 24 14.25 -25.41 42.41
CA ALA A 24 14.66 -24.06 42.86
C ALA A 24 16.21 -24.01 42.95
N GLY A 25 16.80 -22.82 42.95
CA GLY A 25 18.24 -22.60 43.18
C GLY A 25 18.51 -21.15 43.58
N ALA A 26 19.23 -20.92 44.68
CA ALA A 26 19.29 -19.61 45.31
C ALA A 26 20.27 -18.65 44.61
N GLY A 27 19.72 -17.60 44.02
CA GLY A 27 20.41 -16.38 43.58
C GLY A 27 19.40 -15.24 43.60
N ALA A 28 19.81 -14.05 44.04
CA ALA A 28 18.88 -12.94 44.25
C ALA A 28 18.14 -12.57 42.95
N ALA A 29 16.83 -12.84 42.91
CA ALA A 29 16.01 -12.56 41.75
C ALA A 29 15.87 -11.03 41.57
N ALA A 30 16.62 -10.47 40.62
CA ALA A 30 16.47 -9.09 40.23
C ALA A 30 15.01 -8.86 39.77
N ALA A 31 14.34 -7.88 40.37
CA ALA A 31 12.93 -7.57 40.14
C ALA A 31 12.71 -6.95 38.75
N GLY A 32 12.82 -7.78 37.71
CA GLY A 32 12.57 -7.40 36.33
C GLY A 32 11.08 -7.20 36.05
N ILE A 33 10.78 -6.28 35.11
CA ILE A 33 9.44 -6.14 34.56
C ILE A 33 9.10 -7.43 33.78
N PRO A 34 7.92 -8.05 34.00
CA PRO A 34 7.49 -9.24 33.26
C PRO A 34 7.49 -9.04 31.73
N GLU A 35 7.77 -10.10 30.98
CA GLU A 35 8.01 -10.01 29.52
C GLU A 35 6.74 -9.69 28.72
N ASP A 36 5.57 -10.05 29.22
CA ASP A 36 4.25 -9.66 28.71
C ASP A 36 3.96 -8.15 28.91
N ILE A 37 4.35 -7.60 30.07
CA ILE A 37 4.24 -6.16 30.35
C ILE A 37 5.23 -5.38 29.47
N VAL A 38 6.44 -5.92 29.24
CA VAL A 38 7.38 -5.38 28.25
C VAL A 38 6.77 -5.40 26.84
N GLU A 39 6.17 -6.51 26.42
CA GLU A 39 5.52 -6.60 25.11
C GLU A 39 4.43 -5.52 24.98
N GLU A 40 3.52 -5.40 25.94
CA GLU A 40 2.46 -4.38 25.89
C GLU A 40 3.02 -2.95 25.83
N ILE A 41 4.08 -2.63 26.60
CA ILE A 41 4.76 -1.33 26.53
C ILE A 41 5.32 -1.10 25.11
N LEU A 42 6.04 -2.08 24.54
CA LEU A 42 6.66 -1.93 23.22
C LEU A 42 5.61 -1.84 22.09
N LEU A 43 4.50 -2.59 22.17
CA LEU A 43 3.39 -2.52 21.22
C LEU A 43 2.75 -1.11 21.15
N ARG A 44 2.81 -0.34 22.24
CA ARG A 44 2.25 1.02 22.34
C ARG A 44 3.17 2.12 21.79
N LEU A 45 4.41 1.81 21.41
CA LEU A 45 5.41 2.78 20.96
C LEU A 45 5.51 2.91 19.42
N PRO A 46 6.01 4.05 18.88
CA PRO A 46 6.34 4.20 17.47
C PRO A 46 7.46 3.24 17.02
N VAL A 47 7.44 2.82 15.75
CA VAL A 47 8.39 1.82 15.23
C VAL A 47 9.83 2.37 15.28
N LYS A 48 10.02 3.67 15.03
CA LYS A 48 11.30 4.39 15.18
C LYS A 48 11.92 4.25 16.59
N SER A 49 11.10 4.09 17.63
CA SER A 49 11.53 3.85 19.03
C SER A 49 11.78 2.37 19.31
N VAL A 50 10.85 1.50 18.93
CA VAL A 50 10.98 0.04 19.13
C VAL A 50 12.21 -0.53 18.44
N LEU A 51 12.55 -0.04 17.24
CA LEU A 51 13.79 -0.41 16.53
C LEU A 51 15.06 -0.03 17.29
N ARG A 52 15.06 1.09 18.04
CA ARG A 52 16.19 1.49 18.90
C ARG A 52 16.30 0.58 20.10
N PHE A 53 15.18 0.22 20.72
CA PHE A 53 15.14 -0.60 21.94
C PHE A 53 15.65 -2.04 21.76
N ARG A 54 15.90 -2.49 20.52
CA ARG A 54 16.71 -3.69 20.20
C ARG A 54 18.15 -3.64 20.73
N SER A 55 18.65 -2.48 21.18
CA SER A 55 19.95 -2.37 21.86
C SER A 55 19.91 -2.75 23.34
N VAL A 56 18.74 -2.68 24.01
CA VAL A 56 18.63 -2.73 25.48
C VAL A 56 19.02 -4.09 26.06
N CYS A 57 18.44 -5.19 25.56
CA CYS A 57 18.82 -6.53 25.99
C CYS A 57 18.59 -7.60 24.90
N LYS A 58 18.97 -8.85 25.18
CA LYS A 58 18.79 -9.98 24.25
C LYS A 58 17.32 -10.36 24.04
N SER A 59 16.49 -10.36 25.09
CA SER A 59 15.07 -10.74 24.96
C SER A 59 14.28 -9.69 24.16
N TRP A 60 14.43 -8.40 24.47
CA TRP A 60 13.81 -7.30 23.71
C TRP A 60 14.21 -7.33 22.23
N ARG A 61 15.47 -7.68 21.92
CA ARG A 61 15.94 -7.86 20.54
C ARG A 61 15.27 -9.05 19.83
N ALA A 62 15.00 -10.14 20.54
CA ALA A 62 14.33 -11.33 20.02
C ALA A 62 12.82 -11.06 19.81
N MET A 63 12.14 -10.51 20.82
CA MET A 63 10.73 -10.09 20.76
C MET A 63 10.47 -9.16 19.57
N VAL A 64 11.25 -8.09 19.41
CA VAL A 64 11.11 -7.14 18.28
C VAL A 64 11.50 -7.76 16.93
N ALA A 65 12.18 -8.91 16.91
CA ALA A 65 12.46 -9.66 15.68
C ALA A 65 11.40 -10.73 15.34
N ASP A 66 10.47 -11.03 16.26
CA ASP A 66 9.42 -12.02 16.05
C ASP A 66 8.32 -11.50 15.08
N PRO A 67 8.00 -12.23 13.99
CA PRO A 67 6.82 -11.95 13.16
C PRO A 67 5.50 -11.88 13.95
N CYS A 68 5.41 -12.55 15.11
CA CYS A 68 4.29 -12.46 16.05
C CYS A 68 4.12 -11.03 16.58
N PHE A 69 5.21 -10.45 17.13
CA PHE A 69 5.24 -9.09 17.65
C PHE A 69 4.95 -8.07 16.55
N ALA A 70 5.58 -8.23 15.36
CA ALA A 70 5.34 -7.34 14.23
C ALA A 70 3.85 -7.31 13.79
N ARG A 71 3.17 -8.46 13.83
CA ARG A 71 1.74 -8.60 13.56
C ARG A 71 0.88 -8.00 14.67
N LEU A 72 1.27 -8.14 15.94
CA LEU A 72 0.58 -7.52 17.07
C LEU A 72 0.70 -5.98 17.02
N GLN A 73 1.90 -5.45 16.74
CA GLN A 73 2.11 -4.00 16.65
C GLN A 73 1.32 -3.40 15.48
N LEU A 74 1.27 -4.08 14.32
CA LEU A 74 0.45 -3.66 13.18
C LEU A 74 -1.05 -3.65 13.50
N ARG A 75 -1.56 -4.62 14.27
CA ARG A 75 -2.95 -4.63 14.75
C ARG A 75 -3.19 -3.47 15.73
N HIS A 76 -2.26 -3.24 16.64
CA HIS A 76 -2.35 -2.15 17.62
C HIS A 76 -2.30 -0.76 16.96
N SER A 77 -1.40 -0.51 16.00
CA SER A 77 -1.37 0.74 15.24
C SER A 77 -2.65 0.93 14.41
N THR A 78 -3.17 -0.12 13.77
CA THR A 78 -4.47 -0.07 13.07
C THR A 78 -5.62 0.35 14.00
N ALA A 79 -5.64 -0.14 15.24
CA ALA A 79 -6.67 0.22 16.23
C ALA A 79 -6.45 1.61 16.87
N ALA A 80 -5.20 2.06 16.98
CA ALA A 80 -4.82 3.35 17.55
C ALA A 80 -4.93 4.52 16.57
N GLU A 81 -4.68 4.31 15.27
CA GLU A 81 -4.86 5.32 14.22
C GLU A 81 -6.32 5.75 14.11
N ARG A 82 -7.27 4.80 14.20
CA ARG A 82 -8.72 5.07 14.30
C ARG A 82 -9.12 5.96 15.50
N ARG A 83 -8.20 6.30 16.40
CA ARG A 83 -8.42 7.15 17.59
C ARG A 83 -7.60 8.46 17.56
N ARG A 84 -6.79 8.73 16.53
CA ARG A 84 -5.83 9.86 16.50
C ARG A 84 -6.19 10.90 15.43
N HIS A 85 -5.39 11.96 15.39
CA HIS A 85 -5.37 13.03 14.38
C HIS A 85 -4.85 12.48 13.02
N PRO A 86 -4.88 13.24 11.89
CA PRO A 86 -5.01 12.66 10.55
C PRO A 86 -3.85 11.71 10.20
N PRO A 87 -4.10 10.73 9.30
CA PRO A 87 -3.16 9.65 9.06
C PRO A 87 -1.79 10.18 8.64
N SER A 88 -0.74 9.48 9.04
CA SER A 88 0.60 9.76 8.51
C SER A 88 0.57 9.47 7.01
N MET A 89 0.64 10.52 6.21
CA MET A 89 0.68 10.39 4.75
C MET A 89 2.14 10.23 4.34
N LEU A 90 2.42 9.39 3.34
CA LEU A 90 3.68 9.49 2.62
C LEU A 90 3.44 10.27 1.34
N VAL A 91 4.20 11.36 1.19
CA VAL A 91 4.40 12.07 -0.07
C VAL A 91 5.63 11.47 -0.72
N LEU A 92 5.49 10.98 -1.95
CA LEU A 92 6.56 10.37 -2.74
C LEU A 92 6.85 11.22 -3.99
N PRO A 93 7.77 12.19 -3.91
CA PRO A 93 8.25 12.91 -5.07
C PRO A 93 9.35 12.12 -5.80
N TRP A 94 9.35 12.28 -7.12
CA TRP A 94 10.25 11.63 -8.08
C TRP A 94 11.03 12.66 -8.91
N TRP A 95 12.18 12.27 -9.45
CA TRP A 95 12.95 13.03 -10.45
C TRP A 95 13.86 12.11 -11.27
N GLY A 96 14.28 12.58 -12.46
CA GLY A 96 15.23 11.92 -13.36
C GLY A 96 16.39 12.83 -13.81
N TRP A 97 17.40 12.20 -14.41
CA TRP A 97 18.64 12.77 -15.01
C TRP A 97 19.62 13.55 -14.11
N ARG A 98 20.92 13.23 -14.20
CA ARG A 98 22.03 13.96 -13.56
C ARG A 98 22.99 14.56 -14.60
N PRO A 99 22.93 15.89 -14.88
CA PRO A 99 23.82 16.51 -15.87
C PRO A 99 25.31 16.28 -15.58
N GLN A 100 25.72 16.47 -14.33
CA GLN A 100 27.12 16.43 -13.89
C GLN A 100 27.81 15.05 -13.99
N ARG A 101 27.06 13.98 -14.30
CA ARG A 101 27.60 12.61 -14.38
C ARG A 101 27.16 11.83 -15.61
N GLN A 102 26.38 12.44 -16.51
CA GLN A 102 25.98 11.78 -17.75
C GLN A 102 25.34 10.39 -17.48
N GLN A 103 24.41 10.34 -16.52
CA GLN A 103 23.73 9.09 -16.11
C GLN A 103 22.33 9.33 -15.57
N MET A 104 21.42 8.39 -15.83
CA MET A 104 20.12 8.29 -15.15
C MET A 104 20.29 7.80 -13.70
N GLN A 105 19.99 8.68 -12.75
CA GLN A 105 19.75 8.33 -11.35
C GLN A 105 18.27 8.57 -11.05
N GLY A 106 17.49 7.50 -10.90
CA GLY A 106 16.16 7.61 -10.33
C GLY A 106 16.24 7.73 -8.81
N THR A 107 15.33 8.45 -8.19
CA THR A 107 15.20 8.51 -6.72
C THR A 107 13.76 8.67 -6.32
N ILE A 108 13.37 7.99 -5.25
CA ILE A 108 12.11 8.24 -4.55
C ILE A 108 12.39 8.75 -3.14
N GLY A 109 11.76 9.87 -2.80
CA GLY A 109 11.63 10.31 -1.41
C GLY A 109 10.44 9.63 -0.74
N PHE A 110 10.54 9.38 0.56
CA PHE A 110 9.41 9.02 1.40
C PHE A 110 9.32 10.09 2.49
N PHE A 111 8.43 11.07 2.30
CA PHE A 111 8.26 12.18 3.24
C PHE A 111 6.97 11.99 4.04
N ARG A 112 7.09 11.97 5.37
CA ARG A 112 5.95 11.93 6.29
C ARG A 112 5.30 13.31 6.34
N TYR A 113 4.12 13.41 5.76
CA TYR A 113 3.29 14.60 5.84
C TYR A 113 2.26 14.44 6.97
N PRO A 114 2.09 15.43 7.87
CA PRO A 114 1.24 15.32 9.06
C PRO A 114 -0.24 15.70 8.81
N GLY A 115 -0.67 15.83 7.54
CA GLY A 115 -2.06 16.14 7.18
C GLY A 115 -2.51 17.57 7.44
N HIS A 116 -1.58 18.51 7.69
CA HIS A 116 -1.88 19.92 7.88
C HIS A 116 -0.68 20.81 7.48
N GLY A 117 -0.98 21.98 6.90
CA GLY A 117 0.03 22.93 6.43
C GLY A 117 0.87 22.40 5.26
N ALA A 118 2.07 22.96 5.08
CA ALA A 118 2.93 22.69 3.92
C ALA A 118 4.35 22.23 4.34
N ALA A 119 4.46 21.29 5.28
CA ALA A 119 5.74 20.77 5.78
C ALA A 119 5.74 19.25 5.91
N ALA A 120 6.79 18.58 5.42
CA ALA A 120 6.94 17.12 5.49
C ALA A 120 8.33 16.68 6.01
N GLU A 121 8.37 15.77 6.99
CA GLU A 121 9.61 15.19 7.54
C GLU A 121 10.13 14.09 6.60
N LEU A 122 11.40 14.14 6.22
CA LEU A 122 12.00 13.04 5.47
C LEU A 122 12.10 11.76 6.30
N ALA A 123 11.21 10.79 6.03
CA ALA A 123 11.29 9.47 6.65
C ALA A 123 12.43 8.66 6.05
N HIS A 124 12.53 8.61 4.71
CA HIS A 124 13.51 7.80 4.00
C HIS A 124 13.79 8.26 2.55
N VAL A 125 14.93 7.91 1.98
CA VAL A 125 15.28 8.13 0.56
C VAL A 125 15.89 6.86 -0.03
N ARG A 126 15.50 6.52 -1.26
CA ARG A 126 16.19 5.52 -2.08
C ARG A 126 16.48 6.09 -3.46
N ALA A 127 17.77 6.17 -3.79
CA ALA A 127 18.27 6.41 -5.13
C ALA A 127 18.76 5.09 -5.73
N TRP A 128 18.58 4.93 -7.02
CA TRP A 128 19.12 3.83 -7.83
C TRP A 128 19.74 4.40 -9.11
N TRP A 129 20.55 3.60 -9.78
CA TRP A 129 21.21 3.96 -11.04
C TRP A 129 20.59 3.12 -12.14
N SER A 130 20.22 3.72 -13.27
CA SER A 130 19.87 2.92 -14.44
C SER A 130 21.13 2.54 -15.23
N PRO A 131 21.20 1.32 -15.80
CA PRO A 131 22.17 0.97 -16.82
C PRO A 131 21.91 1.64 -18.18
N THR A 132 20.67 2.10 -18.45
CA THR A 132 20.29 2.68 -19.76
C THR A 132 21.02 3.99 -20.03
N SER A 133 21.56 4.11 -21.25
CA SER A 133 22.45 5.19 -21.69
C SER A 133 21.69 6.31 -22.43
N HIS A 134 22.37 7.44 -22.68
CA HIS A 134 21.78 8.70 -23.17
C HIS A 134 20.82 8.60 -24.36
N ALA A 135 21.02 7.63 -25.27
CA ALA A 135 20.20 7.53 -26.48
C ALA A 135 18.71 7.30 -26.20
N ALA A 136 18.35 6.68 -25.07
CA ALA A 136 16.96 6.52 -24.64
C ALA A 136 16.44 7.70 -23.81
N ALA A 137 17.32 8.55 -23.27
CA ALA A 137 16.99 9.53 -22.24
C ALA A 137 16.35 10.83 -22.75
N ALA A 138 16.27 11.03 -24.07
CA ALA A 138 15.62 12.20 -24.68
C ALA A 138 14.10 12.19 -24.46
N ASP A 139 13.48 11.01 -24.38
CA ASP A 139 12.03 10.83 -24.27
C ASP A 139 11.56 10.61 -22.80
N TRP A 140 12.37 10.98 -21.81
CA TRP A 140 12.11 10.75 -20.37
C TRP A 140 11.63 12.01 -19.61
N ASP A 141 11.32 13.11 -20.32
CA ASP A 141 10.84 14.36 -19.71
C ASP A 141 9.36 14.28 -19.28
N ASP A 142 8.58 13.39 -19.92
CA ASP A 142 7.24 13.02 -19.47
C ASP A 142 7.30 12.01 -18.31
N GLY A 143 6.69 12.37 -17.18
CA GLY A 143 6.59 11.52 -15.98
C GLY A 143 5.66 10.30 -16.09
N ALA A 144 5.43 9.77 -17.30
CA ALA A 144 4.48 8.68 -17.56
C ALA A 144 4.96 7.29 -17.09
N ASP A 145 6.27 7.12 -16.87
CA ASP A 145 6.92 5.81 -16.73
C ASP A 145 6.84 5.20 -15.31
N TRP A 146 6.02 5.77 -14.41
CA TRP A 146 5.81 5.28 -13.04
C TRP A 146 4.34 5.26 -12.66
N GLU A 147 3.89 4.12 -12.14
CA GLU A 147 2.51 3.93 -11.69
C GLU A 147 2.31 4.32 -10.22
N LEU A 148 1.03 4.43 -9.81
CA LEU A 148 0.62 4.79 -8.45
C LEU A 148 1.21 3.80 -7.41
N PRO A 149 2.10 4.24 -6.49
CA PRO A 149 2.70 3.38 -5.48
C PRO A 149 1.66 2.70 -4.58
N LEU A 150 1.74 1.39 -4.46
CA LEU A 150 0.77 0.60 -3.71
C LEU A 150 1.26 0.36 -2.28
N GLN A 151 0.38 0.55 -1.29
CA GLN A 151 0.68 0.29 0.11
C GLN A 151 -0.10 -0.91 0.65
N CYS A 152 0.55 -1.73 1.46
CA CYS A 152 -0.14 -2.75 2.23
C CYS A 152 0.64 -3.05 3.52
N ASN A 153 -0.06 -3.03 4.67
CA ASN A 153 0.50 -3.36 6.00
C ASN A 153 1.76 -2.56 6.39
N GLY A 154 1.93 -1.33 5.87
CA GLY A 154 3.10 -0.48 6.08
C GLY A 154 4.34 -0.85 5.25
N LEU A 155 4.20 -1.75 4.28
CA LEU A 155 5.10 -1.84 3.12
C LEU A 155 4.57 -0.98 1.98
N VAL A 156 5.47 -0.48 1.14
CA VAL A 156 5.15 0.24 -0.11
C VAL A 156 5.84 -0.47 -1.27
N LEU A 157 5.07 -0.90 -2.28
CA LEU A 157 5.56 -1.33 -3.58
C LEU A 157 5.64 -0.10 -4.50
N VAL A 158 6.73 0.01 -5.24
CA VAL A 158 6.94 1.02 -6.28
C VAL A 158 7.35 0.28 -7.55
N PHE A 159 6.79 0.66 -8.70
CA PHE A 159 7.08 0.04 -9.98
C PHE A 159 7.16 1.03 -11.14
N SER A 160 8.08 0.77 -12.06
CA SER A 160 8.28 1.54 -13.28
C SER A 160 7.90 0.72 -14.50
N MET A 161 7.21 1.40 -15.42
CA MET A 161 7.01 0.96 -16.79
C MET A 161 8.11 1.60 -17.65
N GLU A 162 9.32 1.03 -17.64
CA GLU A 162 10.35 1.46 -18.61
C GLU A 162 9.85 1.11 -20.02
N LYS A 163 9.95 2.07 -20.96
CA LYS A 163 9.41 1.95 -22.33
C LYS A 163 10.01 0.77 -23.13
N SER A 164 11.09 0.16 -22.63
CA SER A 164 11.60 -1.14 -23.07
C SER A 164 11.02 -2.26 -22.20
N LEU A 165 10.24 -3.15 -22.83
CA LEU A 165 9.53 -4.29 -22.19
C LEU A 165 10.46 -5.26 -21.40
N SER A 166 11.77 -5.17 -21.61
CA SER A 166 12.82 -5.96 -20.97
C SER A 166 13.03 -5.72 -19.47
N SER A 167 12.60 -4.57 -18.92
CA SER A 167 13.25 -4.03 -17.71
C SER A 167 12.34 -3.26 -16.74
N SER A 168 11.07 -3.66 -16.60
CA SER A 168 10.15 -3.12 -15.57
C SER A 168 10.73 -3.24 -14.15
N LEU A 169 11.22 -2.13 -13.58
CA LEU A 169 11.85 -2.11 -12.27
C LEU A 169 10.81 -2.06 -11.14
N MET A 170 10.78 -3.10 -10.30
CA MET A 170 9.92 -3.20 -9.12
C MET A 170 10.75 -3.29 -7.82
N PHE A 171 10.33 -2.56 -6.78
CA PHE A 171 10.91 -2.73 -5.44
C PHE A 171 9.89 -2.53 -4.32
N VAL A 172 10.04 -3.29 -3.25
CA VAL A 172 9.27 -3.12 -2.01
C VAL A 172 10.13 -2.47 -0.94
N CYS A 173 9.62 -1.42 -0.30
CA CYS A 173 10.27 -0.72 0.80
C CYS A 173 9.42 -0.77 2.08
N ASN A 174 10.09 -0.78 3.23
CA ASN A 174 9.49 -0.40 4.51
C ASN A 174 10.17 0.90 4.98
N PRO A 175 9.54 2.08 4.80
CA PRO A 175 10.14 3.37 5.15
C PRO A 175 10.47 3.53 6.65
N ALA A 176 9.73 2.87 7.54
CA ALA A 176 9.97 2.89 8.99
C ALA A 176 11.24 2.12 9.40
N THR A 177 11.48 0.94 8.81
CA THR A 177 12.69 0.13 9.06
C THR A 177 13.85 0.45 8.10
N LYS A 178 13.60 1.29 7.08
CA LYS A 178 14.51 1.70 5.99
C LYS A 178 15.03 0.54 5.12
N LYS A 179 14.45 -0.65 5.27
CA LYS A 179 14.70 -1.83 4.42
C LYS A 179 14.07 -1.66 3.04
N LEU A 180 14.69 -2.28 2.05
CA LEU A 180 14.20 -2.42 0.68
C LEU A 180 14.63 -3.79 0.15
N ALA A 181 13.83 -4.37 -0.73
CA ALA A 181 14.21 -5.46 -1.62
C ALA A 181 13.75 -5.13 -3.03
N VAL A 182 14.59 -5.41 -4.02
CA VAL A 182 14.20 -5.41 -5.43
C VAL A 182 13.38 -6.67 -5.66
N VAL A 183 12.27 -6.56 -6.38
CA VAL A 183 11.50 -7.72 -6.86
C VAL A 183 12.21 -8.23 -8.12
N PRO A 184 12.48 -9.54 -8.28
CA PRO A 184 13.14 -10.03 -9.48
C PRO A 184 12.31 -9.73 -10.75
N PRO A 185 12.92 -9.74 -11.94
CA PRO A 185 12.17 -9.75 -13.19
C PRO A 185 11.16 -10.92 -13.22
N GLY A 186 9.97 -10.66 -13.77
CA GLY A 186 8.96 -11.69 -14.02
C GLY A 186 9.15 -12.39 -15.37
N THR A 187 8.11 -13.04 -15.89
CA THR A 187 8.14 -13.57 -17.27
C THR A 187 8.53 -12.49 -18.31
N PRO A 188 9.39 -12.81 -19.30
CA PRO A 188 9.77 -11.90 -20.38
C PRO A 188 8.70 -11.78 -21.48
N ASP A 189 7.72 -12.69 -21.54
CA ASP A 189 6.54 -12.63 -22.42
C ASP A 189 5.48 -11.63 -21.87
N ALA A 190 5.94 -10.49 -21.36
CA ALA A 190 5.12 -9.42 -20.83
C ALA A 190 5.18 -8.22 -21.77
N HIS A 191 4.19 -8.14 -22.66
CA HIS A 191 4.09 -7.14 -23.71
C HIS A 191 3.11 -6.02 -23.37
N GLY A 192 3.41 -4.81 -23.87
CA GLY A 192 2.58 -3.63 -23.67
C GLY A 192 2.41 -3.23 -22.20
N ASN A 193 1.21 -2.77 -21.88
CA ASN A 193 0.86 -2.29 -20.55
C ASN A 193 0.66 -3.45 -19.56
N GLN A 194 1.27 -3.30 -18.38
CA GLN A 194 1.14 -4.23 -17.26
C GLN A 194 0.37 -3.52 -16.14
N SER A 195 -0.25 -4.29 -15.24
CA SER A 195 -0.84 -3.77 -14.00
C SER A 195 -0.43 -4.66 -12.85
N VAL A 196 -0.10 -4.08 -11.70
CA VAL A 196 0.27 -4.86 -10.50
C VAL A 196 -0.75 -4.68 -9.38
N GLY A 197 -0.73 -5.61 -8.44
CA GLY A 197 -1.45 -5.53 -7.18
C GLY A 197 -0.54 -5.91 -6.03
N PHE A 198 -0.68 -5.24 -4.88
CA PHE A 198 0.14 -5.50 -3.71
C PHE A 198 -0.70 -5.77 -2.48
N GLY A 199 -0.64 -7.01 -1.99
CA GLY A 199 -1.53 -7.49 -0.96
C GLY A 199 -0.92 -8.45 0.04
N ALA A 200 -1.74 -8.93 0.98
CA ALA A 200 -1.31 -9.82 2.04
C ALA A 200 -2.41 -10.79 2.44
N ASP A 201 -2.05 -12.08 2.52
CA ASP A 201 -2.86 -13.03 3.27
C ASP A 201 -2.77 -12.73 4.77
N LYS A 202 -3.92 -12.77 5.45
CA LYS A 202 -4.08 -12.51 6.89
C LYS A 202 -4.49 -13.78 7.66
N SER A 203 -4.71 -14.90 6.97
CA SER A 203 -5.35 -16.12 7.51
C SER A 203 -4.40 -17.13 8.16
N THR A 204 -3.16 -17.23 7.68
CA THR A 204 -2.16 -18.23 8.16
C THR A 204 -1.53 -17.88 9.51
N GLY A 205 -1.91 -16.75 10.11
CA GLY A 205 -1.26 -16.18 11.30
C GLY A 205 0.10 -15.52 11.00
N LYS A 206 0.68 -15.76 9.82
CA LYS A 206 1.85 -15.08 9.28
C LYS A 206 1.39 -13.96 8.35
N ILE A 207 2.20 -12.90 8.22
CA ILE A 207 1.94 -11.83 7.24
C ILE A 207 2.72 -12.21 5.98
N ASP A 208 2.05 -12.91 5.06
CA ASP A 208 2.63 -13.28 3.78
C ASP A 208 2.13 -12.33 2.69
N MET A 209 2.98 -11.34 2.44
CA MET A 209 2.84 -10.31 1.41
C MET A 209 3.10 -10.92 0.02
N LYS A 210 2.28 -10.54 -0.96
CA LYS A 210 2.40 -10.96 -2.37
C LYS A 210 2.27 -9.76 -3.30
N VAL A 211 3.04 -9.77 -4.37
CA VAL A 211 2.81 -8.95 -5.57
C VAL A 211 2.11 -9.84 -6.60
N VAL A 212 1.08 -9.33 -7.25
CA VAL A 212 0.40 -9.95 -8.39
C VAL A 212 0.68 -9.09 -9.60
N ARG A 213 1.03 -9.68 -10.75
CA ARG A 213 1.30 -8.96 -12.01
C ARG A 213 0.41 -9.52 -13.11
N CYS A 214 -0.41 -8.66 -13.69
CA CYS A 214 -1.21 -8.93 -14.88
C CYS A 214 -0.59 -8.19 -16.08
N PHE A 215 -0.59 -8.81 -17.25
CA PHE A 215 0.10 -8.31 -18.45
C PHE A 215 -0.58 -8.87 -19.71
N ALA A 216 -0.35 -8.25 -20.87
CA ALA A 216 -0.64 -8.89 -22.15
C ALA A 216 0.57 -9.72 -22.59
N ARG A 217 0.33 -10.83 -23.28
CA ARG A 217 1.36 -11.67 -23.91
C ARG A 217 1.66 -11.23 -25.34
N SER A 218 2.66 -11.85 -25.95
CA SER A 218 2.98 -11.70 -27.38
C SER A 218 1.86 -12.11 -28.34
N ASP A 219 0.89 -12.93 -27.89
CA ASP A 219 -0.30 -13.37 -28.64
C ASP A 219 -1.58 -12.57 -28.30
N GLU A 220 -1.44 -11.41 -27.68
CA GLU A 220 -2.52 -10.55 -27.15
C GLU A 220 -3.37 -11.18 -26.02
N SER A 221 -3.11 -12.42 -25.60
CA SER A 221 -3.79 -13.03 -24.45
C SER A 221 -3.35 -12.38 -23.13
N VAL A 222 -4.19 -12.49 -22.09
CA VAL A 222 -3.90 -11.93 -20.77
C VAL A 222 -3.14 -12.95 -19.94
N GLY A 223 -2.00 -12.57 -19.38
CA GLY A 223 -1.21 -13.36 -18.45
C GLY A 223 -1.33 -12.89 -17.00
N CYS A 224 -1.23 -13.81 -16.04
CA CYS A 224 -1.09 -13.47 -14.61
C CYS A 224 -0.02 -14.32 -13.87
N GLU A 225 0.80 -13.65 -13.05
CA GLU A 225 1.80 -14.29 -12.18
C GLU A 225 1.86 -13.65 -10.78
N VAL A 226 2.40 -14.38 -9.81
CA VAL A 226 2.48 -13.99 -8.39
C VAL A 226 3.89 -14.14 -7.84
N PHE A 227 4.38 -13.09 -7.19
CA PHE A 227 5.60 -13.09 -6.38
C PHE A 227 5.26 -13.02 -4.90
N SER A 228 5.56 -14.10 -4.16
CA SER A 228 5.49 -14.09 -2.69
C SER A 228 6.81 -13.54 -2.13
N LEU A 229 6.76 -12.54 -1.24
CA LEU A 229 8.01 -11.93 -0.73
C LEU A 229 8.90 -12.99 -0.04
N GLY A 230 10.19 -13.00 -0.41
CA GLY A 230 11.18 -13.99 0.03
C GLY A 230 11.08 -15.35 -0.67
N SER A 231 10.45 -15.42 -1.85
CA SER A 231 10.53 -16.55 -2.79
C SER A 231 11.49 -16.19 -3.93
N PRO A 232 12.32 -17.12 -4.45
CA PRO A 232 13.42 -16.78 -5.35
C PRO A 232 12.97 -16.19 -6.69
N ALA A 233 11.78 -16.52 -7.17
CA ALA A 233 11.23 -16.11 -8.46
C ALA A 233 9.71 -15.88 -8.40
N TRP A 234 9.17 -15.34 -9.48
CA TRP A 234 7.74 -15.36 -9.79
C TRP A 234 7.27 -16.78 -10.13
N ARG A 235 5.94 -16.95 -10.19
CA ARG A 235 5.29 -18.16 -10.69
C ARG A 235 3.96 -17.81 -11.35
N PRO A 236 3.55 -18.50 -12.42
CA PRO A 236 2.23 -18.30 -13.02
C PRO A 236 1.11 -18.67 -12.04
N VAL A 237 -0.07 -18.13 -12.27
CA VAL A 237 -1.35 -18.52 -11.66
C VAL A 237 -2.40 -18.68 -12.77
N ALA A 238 -3.68 -18.84 -12.42
CA ALA A 238 -4.73 -18.69 -13.41
C ALA A 238 -4.74 -17.25 -13.94
N ASP A 239 -4.86 -17.10 -15.26
CA ASP A 239 -4.87 -15.79 -15.92
C ASP A 239 -6.07 -14.93 -15.49
N SER A 240 -5.93 -13.60 -15.62
CA SER A 240 -7.03 -12.68 -15.34
C SER A 240 -8.15 -12.90 -16.37
N PRO A 241 -9.43 -13.05 -15.96
CA PRO A 241 -10.54 -13.32 -16.87
C PRO A 241 -10.70 -12.33 -18.03
N CYS A 242 -10.21 -11.10 -17.85
CA CYS A 242 -10.09 -10.09 -18.89
C CYS A 242 -8.96 -9.09 -18.56
N PRO A 243 -8.59 -8.18 -19.49
CA PRO A 243 -7.56 -7.17 -19.25
C PRO A 243 -7.91 -6.22 -18.10
N VAL A 244 -6.95 -5.98 -17.20
CA VAL A 244 -7.04 -5.01 -16.11
C VAL A 244 -6.34 -3.69 -16.49
N ARG A 245 -6.84 -2.57 -15.97
CA ARG A 245 -6.34 -1.24 -16.33
C ARG A 245 -4.95 -0.96 -15.71
N ALA A 246 -4.01 -0.58 -16.56
CA ALA A 246 -2.73 0.03 -16.16
C ALA A 246 -2.92 1.52 -15.79
N GLY A 247 -2.00 2.06 -15.00
CA GLY A 247 -2.10 3.39 -14.37
C GLY A 247 -3.13 3.47 -13.23
N ALA A 248 -3.67 2.34 -12.78
CA ALA A 248 -4.78 2.27 -11.84
C ALA A 248 -4.34 1.72 -10.47
N ALA A 249 -4.63 2.46 -9.40
CA ALA A 249 -4.41 1.97 -8.04
C ALA A 249 -5.27 0.73 -7.75
N SER A 250 -4.66 -0.27 -7.12
CA SER A 250 -5.22 -1.61 -6.90
C SER A 250 -5.17 -1.98 -5.40
N PRO A 251 -6.10 -1.45 -4.58
CA PRO A 251 -6.02 -1.55 -3.12
C PRO A 251 -6.26 -2.99 -2.62
N CYS A 252 -5.46 -3.43 -1.65
CA CYS A 252 -5.65 -4.73 -0.99
C CYS A 252 -6.49 -4.60 0.30
N ILE A 253 -7.81 -4.74 0.18
CA ILE A 253 -8.74 -4.63 1.31
C ILE A 253 -9.13 -6.02 1.82
N LEU A 254 -9.08 -6.21 3.14
CA LEU A 254 -9.35 -7.48 3.86
C LEU A 254 -8.60 -8.75 3.41
N GLY A 255 -7.68 -8.67 2.45
CA GLY A 255 -6.95 -9.82 1.90
C GLY A 255 -7.34 -10.17 0.46
N ALA A 256 -8.10 -9.30 -0.21
CA ALA A 256 -8.30 -9.33 -1.65
C ALA A 256 -7.83 -8.03 -2.30
N ILE A 257 -7.31 -8.12 -3.53
CA ILE A 257 -6.92 -6.98 -4.36
C ILE A 257 -8.08 -6.69 -5.32
N TYR A 258 -8.33 -5.41 -5.62
CA TYR A 258 -9.38 -4.97 -6.52
C TYR A 258 -8.79 -4.18 -7.69
N TRP A 259 -9.27 -4.45 -8.91
CA TRP A 259 -8.92 -3.70 -10.12
C TRP A 259 -10.16 -3.25 -10.90
N ILE A 260 -9.99 -2.21 -11.71
CA ILE A 260 -10.89 -1.82 -12.80
C ILE A 260 -10.44 -2.55 -14.07
N THR A 261 -11.36 -3.13 -14.82
CA THR A 261 -11.05 -3.81 -16.11
C THR A 261 -11.19 -2.86 -17.30
N THR A 262 -10.62 -3.24 -18.44
CA THR A 262 -10.75 -2.50 -19.71
C THR A 262 -11.48 -3.31 -20.78
N ALA A 263 -12.22 -4.35 -20.38
CA ALA A 263 -13.01 -5.17 -21.28
C ALA A 263 -14.18 -4.38 -21.92
N ALA A 264 -14.49 -4.69 -23.18
CA ALA A 264 -15.69 -4.22 -23.85
C ALA A 264 -16.89 -5.15 -23.53
N PRO A 265 -18.15 -4.68 -23.58
CA PRO A 265 -18.57 -3.33 -23.98
C PRO A 265 -18.48 -2.28 -22.85
N THR A 266 -18.42 -2.69 -21.58
CA THR A 266 -18.34 -1.76 -20.44
C THR A 266 -17.27 -2.21 -19.42
N PRO A 267 -16.55 -1.26 -18.79
CA PRO A 267 -15.60 -1.55 -17.74
C PRO A 267 -16.24 -2.29 -16.56
N GLY A 268 -15.59 -3.36 -16.12
CA GLY A 268 -15.97 -4.13 -14.95
C GLY A 268 -15.06 -3.88 -13.75
N MET A 269 -15.28 -4.64 -12.68
CA MET A 269 -14.35 -4.77 -11.58
C MET A 269 -14.00 -6.24 -11.35
N LEU A 270 -12.72 -6.51 -11.08
CA LEU A 270 -12.25 -7.83 -10.67
C LEU A 270 -11.72 -7.78 -9.25
N ARG A 271 -11.94 -8.87 -8.52
CA ARG A 271 -11.35 -9.14 -7.22
C ARG A 271 -10.41 -10.34 -7.34
N PHE A 272 -9.23 -10.27 -6.75
CA PHE A 272 -8.35 -11.44 -6.57
C PHE A 272 -8.14 -11.73 -5.09
N ASP A 273 -8.47 -12.95 -4.68
CA ASP A 273 -8.27 -13.40 -3.31
C ASP A 273 -6.79 -13.75 -3.08
N VAL A 274 -6.08 -12.98 -2.25
CA VAL A 274 -4.62 -13.12 -2.08
C VAL A 274 -4.23 -14.46 -1.43
N ARG A 275 -5.18 -15.18 -0.82
CA ARG A 275 -4.95 -16.50 -0.24
C ARG A 275 -5.20 -17.62 -1.25
N ARG A 276 -6.37 -17.61 -1.90
CA ARG A 276 -6.81 -18.64 -2.87
C ARG A 276 -6.11 -18.51 -4.22
N GLU A 277 -5.67 -17.30 -4.55
CA GLU A 277 -5.00 -16.92 -5.80
C GLU A 277 -5.86 -17.18 -7.05
N VAL A 278 -7.14 -16.83 -6.91
CA VAL A 278 -8.14 -16.84 -7.98
C VAL A 278 -8.76 -15.46 -8.12
N PHE A 279 -9.17 -15.15 -9.35
CA PHE A 279 -10.07 -14.05 -9.63
C PHE A 279 -11.51 -14.47 -9.35
N ASP A 280 -12.27 -13.61 -8.67
CA ASP A 280 -13.73 -13.65 -8.56
C ASP A 280 -14.26 -12.37 -9.27
N ASP A 281 -15.38 -12.47 -9.99
CA ASP A 281 -16.07 -11.29 -10.54
C ASP A 281 -16.55 -10.36 -9.41
N PHE A 282 -16.58 -9.05 -9.67
CA PHE A 282 -16.96 -8.06 -8.67
C PHE A 282 -17.90 -7.00 -9.25
N PRO A 283 -18.99 -6.63 -8.55
CA PRO A 283 -19.94 -5.65 -9.08
C PRO A 283 -19.29 -4.27 -9.19
N SER A 284 -19.46 -3.62 -10.34
CA SER A 284 -19.16 -2.19 -10.53
C SER A 284 -20.14 -1.30 -9.73
N PRO A 285 -19.75 -0.08 -9.35
CA PRO A 285 -20.70 0.91 -8.86
C PRO A 285 -21.64 1.37 -10.00
N PRO A 286 -22.90 1.73 -9.70
CA PRO A 286 -23.91 2.09 -10.71
C PRO A 286 -23.46 3.15 -11.74
N CYS A 287 -22.59 4.08 -11.35
CA CYS A 287 -22.09 5.13 -12.22
C CYS A 287 -21.27 4.63 -13.42
N VAL A 288 -20.72 3.40 -13.39
CA VAL A 288 -19.95 2.82 -14.52
C VAL A 288 -20.85 2.47 -15.71
N HIS A 289 -22.16 2.46 -15.51
CA HIS A 289 -23.17 2.18 -16.53
C HIS A 289 -23.95 3.43 -16.97
N HIS A 290 -23.39 4.63 -16.77
CA HIS A 290 -23.97 5.88 -17.26
C HIS A 290 -23.25 6.38 -18.52
N ASP A 291 -24.02 6.79 -19.52
CA ASP A 291 -23.49 7.24 -20.80
C ASP A 291 -22.55 8.45 -20.64
N GLY A 292 -21.35 8.34 -21.23
CA GLY A 292 -20.35 9.42 -21.24
C GLY A 292 -19.31 9.39 -20.10
N THR A 293 -19.44 8.55 -19.07
CA THR A 293 -18.37 8.40 -18.06
C THR A 293 -17.25 7.49 -18.54
N SER A 294 -16.05 8.03 -18.77
CA SER A 294 -14.87 7.23 -19.12
C SER A 294 -14.20 6.64 -17.86
N PRO A 295 -13.84 5.34 -17.83
CA PRO A 295 -13.12 4.72 -16.71
C PRO A 295 -11.68 5.25 -16.55
N ALA A 296 -11.18 6.04 -17.50
CA ALA A 296 -9.80 6.53 -17.51
C ALA A 296 -9.51 7.48 -16.33
N THR A 297 -10.48 8.28 -15.90
CA THR A 297 -10.33 9.22 -14.76
C THR A 297 -10.58 8.55 -13.40
N ALA A 298 -10.96 7.27 -13.38
CA ALA A 298 -11.34 6.58 -12.16
C ALA A 298 -10.12 6.11 -11.33
N THR A 299 -10.31 5.94 -10.03
CA THR A 299 -9.32 5.34 -9.11
C THR A 299 -10.01 4.46 -8.06
N LEU A 300 -9.31 3.42 -7.59
CA LEU A 300 -9.72 2.61 -6.45
C LEU A 300 -8.83 2.90 -5.24
N THR A 301 -9.42 2.95 -4.05
CA THR A 301 -8.72 3.26 -2.80
C THR A 301 -9.43 2.65 -1.58
N GLU A 302 -8.81 2.68 -0.41
CA GLU A 302 -9.44 2.33 0.87
C GLU A 302 -9.85 3.61 1.62
N LEU A 303 -11.12 3.74 2.00
CA LEU A 303 -11.61 4.83 2.87
C LEU A 303 -12.32 4.27 4.12
N SER A 304 -12.35 5.05 5.20
CA SER A 304 -13.01 4.76 6.48
C SER A 304 -12.69 3.42 7.14
N GLY A 305 -11.62 2.75 6.70
CA GLY A 305 -11.19 1.43 7.15
C GLY A 305 -12.09 0.30 6.63
N ASN A 306 -11.52 -0.56 5.77
CA ASN A 306 -12.16 -1.69 5.11
C ASN A 306 -13.35 -1.34 4.17
N LYS A 307 -13.55 -0.09 3.74
CA LYS A 307 -14.43 0.21 2.59
C LYS A 307 -13.60 0.37 1.34
N LEU A 308 -14.00 -0.32 0.27
CA LEU A 308 -13.54 0.00 -1.08
C LEU A 308 -14.22 1.29 -1.52
N CYS A 309 -13.43 2.22 -2.04
CA CYS A 309 -13.90 3.44 -2.66
C CYS A 309 -13.53 3.42 -4.14
N TYR A 310 -14.52 3.70 -4.99
CA TYR A 310 -14.35 4.05 -6.40
C TYR A 310 -14.58 5.56 -6.50
N ALA A 311 -13.62 6.31 -7.03
CA ALA A 311 -13.78 7.72 -7.31
C ALA A 311 -13.49 7.99 -8.79
N HIS A 312 -14.20 8.94 -9.40
CA HIS A 312 -13.99 9.34 -10.80
C HIS A 312 -14.33 10.81 -11.02
N VAL A 313 -13.80 11.39 -12.11
CA VAL A 313 -14.11 12.77 -12.51
C VAL A 313 -15.15 12.76 -13.63
N VAL A 314 -16.28 13.43 -13.38
CA VAL A 314 -17.40 13.67 -14.30
C VAL A 314 -17.31 15.11 -14.81
N ALA A 315 -17.53 15.31 -16.12
CA ALA A 315 -17.42 16.59 -16.82
C ALA A 315 -16.09 17.38 -16.62
N GLY A 316 -15.06 16.74 -16.06
CA GLY A 316 -13.78 17.35 -15.73
C GLY A 316 -13.74 18.18 -14.43
N HIS A 317 -14.88 18.47 -13.79
CA HIS A 317 -14.94 19.32 -12.59
C HIS A 317 -15.69 18.70 -11.40
N THR A 318 -16.61 17.75 -11.59
CA THR A 318 -17.30 17.06 -10.49
C THR A 318 -16.57 15.76 -10.17
N VAL A 319 -16.17 15.55 -8.92
CA VAL A 319 -15.72 14.23 -8.44
C VAL A 319 -16.89 13.51 -7.79
N GLU A 320 -17.21 12.29 -8.22
CA GLU A 320 -18.07 11.42 -7.41
C GLU A 320 -17.25 10.39 -6.65
N LEU A 321 -17.71 10.08 -5.43
CA LEU A 321 -17.18 8.99 -4.62
C LEU A 321 -18.30 7.98 -4.38
N TRP A 322 -18.03 6.73 -4.71
CA TRP A 322 -18.88 5.58 -4.40
C TRP A 322 -18.12 4.69 -3.43
N THR A 323 -18.78 4.23 -2.37
CA THR A 323 -18.17 3.35 -1.35
C THR A 323 -18.98 2.10 -1.11
N MET A 324 -18.27 1.03 -0.78
CA MET A 324 -18.84 -0.26 -0.42
C MET A 324 -18.03 -0.87 0.72
N ALA A 325 -18.70 -1.38 1.75
CA ALA A 325 -18.04 -2.15 2.78
C ALA A 325 -17.49 -3.45 2.18
N ALA A 326 -16.21 -3.77 2.41
CA ALA A 326 -15.69 -5.08 2.04
C ALA A 326 -16.31 -6.13 2.99
N ALA A 327 -17.40 -6.76 2.55
CA ALA A 327 -18.14 -7.73 3.36
C ALA A 327 -17.35 -9.04 3.51
N SER A 328 -17.17 -9.51 4.75
CA SER A 328 -16.57 -10.81 5.06
C SER A 328 -17.60 -11.94 5.04
N ALA A 329 -18.47 -11.95 4.01
CA ALA A 329 -19.79 -12.55 3.95
C ALA A 329 -20.82 -11.91 4.92
N ALA A 330 -21.97 -11.51 4.35
CA ALA A 330 -23.21 -11.10 4.99
C ALA A 330 -24.33 -11.25 3.94
N ASP A 331 -25.55 -11.61 4.36
CA ASP A 331 -26.57 -12.18 3.46
C ASP A 331 -27.06 -11.25 2.34
N ASP A 332 -26.91 -9.93 2.50
CA ASP A 332 -27.46 -8.92 1.58
C ASP A 332 -26.55 -8.55 0.39
N GLY A 333 -25.38 -9.20 0.31
CA GLY A 333 -24.40 -9.04 -0.77
C GLY A 333 -23.58 -7.73 -0.76
N PRO A 334 -22.54 -7.63 -1.61
CA PRO A 334 -21.80 -6.39 -1.83
C PRO A 334 -22.68 -5.36 -2.55
N ARG A 335 -23.07 -4.28 -1.84
CA ARG A 335 -23.87 -3.15 -2.37
C ARG A 335 -23.10 -1.82 -2.30
N TRP A 336 -22.94 -1.17 -3.44
CA TRP A 336 -22.36 0.18 -3.54
C TRP A 336 -23.34 1.26 -3.08
N SER A 337 -22.82 2.33 -2.49
CA SER A 337 -23.56 3.56 -2.19
C SER A 337 -22.77 4.80 -2.59
N ARG A 338 -23.44 5.81 -3.17
CA ARG A 338 -22.85 7.12 -3.46
C ARG A 338 -22.55 7.81 -2.13
N HIS A 339 -21.28 8.10 -1.89
CA HIS A 339 -20.80 8.62 -0.61
C HIS A 339 -20.87 10.15 -0.56
N CYS A 340 -20.39 10.80 -1.61
CA CYS A 340 -20.62 12.23 -1.89
C CYS A 340 -20.34 12.53 -3.38
N ALA A 341 -20.70 13.74 -3.80
CA ALA A 341 -20.19 14.37 -5.01
C ALA A 341 -19.58 15.73 -4.63
N VAL A 342 -18.50 16.11 -5.30
CA VAL A 342 -17.64 17.23 -4.91
C VAL A 342 -17.33 18.07 -6.13
N GLU A 343 -17.83 19.31 -6.17
CA GLU A 343 -17.45 20.26 -7.21
C GLU A 343 -16.04 20.81 -6.94
N LEU A 344 -15.16 20.69 -7.94
CA LEU A 344 -13.81 21.22 -7.89
C LEU A 344 -13.76 22.65 -8.43
N TRP A 345 -12.92 23.49 -7.81
CA TRP A 345 -12.66 24.86 -8.22
C TRP A 345 -11.87 24.98 -9.54
N ARG A 346 -11.47 23.87 -10.16
CA ARG A 346 -10.78 23.81 -11.45
C ARG A 346 -11.07 22.48 -12.19
N PRO A 347 -10.93 22.45 -13.53
CA PRO A 347 -10.77 21.21 -14.26
C PRO A 347 -9.61 20.37 -13.72
N THR A 348 -9.82 19.06 -13.60
CA THR A 348 -8.89 18.06 -13.04
C THR A 348 -9.00 16.77 -13.85
N GLN A 349 -7.88 16.07 -14.08
CA GLN A 349 -7.86 14.82 -14.87
C GLN A 349 -7.72 13.59 -13.98
N LEU A 350 -6.91 13.67 -12.93
CA LEU A 350 -6.69 12.57 -11.98
C LEU A 350 -7.07 12.99 -10.57
N VAL A 351 -7.97 12.21 -9.96
CA VAL A 351 -8.35 12.31 -8.55
C VAL A 351 -7.96 11.03 -7.80
N VAL A 352 -7.17 11.17 -6.74
CA VAL A 352 -6.85 10.06 -5.83
C VAL A 352 -7.32 10.44 -4.41
N PRO A 353 -8.48 9.93 -3.95
CA PRO A 353 -8.81 10.00 -2.52
C PRO A 353 -7.87 9.06 -1.76
N PHE A 354 -7.28 9.52 -0.66
CA PHE A 354 -6.25 8.75 0.06
C PHE A 354 -6.45 8.70 1.58
N ALA A 355 -7.35 9.51 2.15
CA ALA A 355 -7.64 9.52 3.58
C ALA A 355 -9.00 10.17 3.89
N ASP A 356 -9.59 9.75 4.99
CA ASP A 356 -10.68 10.44 5.68
C ASP A 356 -10.30 10.80 7.12
N ASP A 357 -10.96 11.83 7.68
CA ASP A 357 -10.82 12.26 9.06
C ASP A 357 -12.11 12.07 9.88
N ARG A 358 -11.93 12.01 11.21
CA ARG A 358 -13.00 11.80 12.19
C ARG A 358 -14.06 12.93 12.27
N HIS A 359 -13.85 14.02 11.55
CA HIS A 359 -14.77 15.16 11.45
C HIS A 359 -15.54 15.16 10.13
N GLY A 360 -15.39 14.12 9.29
CA GLY A 360 -16.06 13.99 8.00
C GLY A 360 -15.29 14.66 6.84
N GLY A 361 -14.02 15.01 7.04
CA GLY A 361 -13.16 15.45 5.95
C GLY A 361 -12.67 14.28 5.09
N ILE A 362 -12.68 14.43 3.76
CA ILE A 362 -12.05 13.51 2.81
C ILE A 362 -10.91 14.25 2.10
N PHE A 363 -9.72 13.66 2.07
CA PHE A 363 -8.54 14.24 1.45
C PHE A 363 -8.29 13.64 0.06
N PHE A 364 -8.09 14.53 -0.90
CA PHE A 364 -7.84 14.25 -2.31
C PHE A 364 -6.47 14.74 -2.72
N ASN A 365 -5.80 13.96 -3.58
CA ASN A 365 -4.67 14.41 -4.36
C ASN A 365 -5.15 14.63 -5.79
N LEU A 366 -5.08 15.89 -6.26
CA LEU A 366 -5.54 16.33 -7.57
C LEU A 366 -4.34 16.54 -8.50
N ASP A 367 -4.33 15.83 -9.62
CA ASP A 367 -3.29 15.85 -10.67
C ASP A 367 -1.84 15.67 -10.12
N LEU A 368 -1.69 14.86 -9.06
CA LEU A 368 -0.45 14.63 -8.32
C LEU A 368 0.26 15.91 -7.85
N ALA A 369 -0.48 17.01 -7.67
CA ALA A 369 0.08 18.35 -7.50
C ALA A 369 -0.53 19.17 -6.34
N VAL A 370 -1.79 18.92 -5.96
CA VAL A 370 -2.48 19.69 -4.92
C VAL A 370 -3.24 18.74 -3.98
N ILE A 371 -3.15 18.97 -2.68
CA ILE A 371 -4.02 18.32 -1.69
C ILE A 371 -5.19 19.25 -1.36
N ASP A 372 -6.41 18.78 -1.57
CA ASP A 372 -7.66 19.43 -1.17
C ASP A 372 -8.40 18.54 -0.16
N ARG A 373 -9.15 19.15 0.77
CA ARG A 373 -10.02 18.49 1.76
C ARG A 373 -11.47 18.88 1.48
N HIS A 374 -12.34 17.91 1.22
CA HIS A 374 -13.80 18.12 1.21
C HIS A 374 -14.36 17.87 2.61
N ASP A 375 -15.08 18.83 3.17
CA ASP A 375 -15.83 18.66 4.40
C ASP A 375 -17.25 18.18 4.10
N THR A 376 -17.53 16.90 4.36
CA THR A 376 -18.82 16.28 4.00
C THR A 376 -20.01 16.85 4.77
N GLN A 377 -19.80 17.46 5.93
CA GLN A 377 -20.88 18.08 6.71
C GLN A 377 -21.25 19.47 6.17
N ARG A 378 -20.23 20.24 5.76
CA ARG A 378 -20.41 21.61 5.24
C ARG A 378 -20.61 21.68 3.73
N GLN A 379 -20.29 20.60 3.00
CA GLN A 379 -20.23 20.55 1.53
C GLN A 379 -19.27 21.59 0.93
N VAL A 380 -18.15 21.85 1.62
CA VAL A 380 -17.10 22.81 1.22
C VAL A 380 -15.82 22.07 0.84
N VAL A 381 -15.06 22.61 -0.12
CA VAL A 381 -13.70 22.16 -0.45
C VAL A 381 -12.68 23.19 0.01
N GLU A 382 -11.71 22.76 0.80
CA GLU A 382 -10.64 23.56 1.37
C GLU A 382 -9.30 23.11 0.75
N ARG A 383 -8.55 24.01 0.10
CA ARG A 383 -7.18 23.67 -0.35
C ARG A 383 -6.27 23.53 0.88
N VAL A 384 -5.60 22.39 1.00
CA VAL A 384 -4.67 22.10 2.10
C VAL A 384 -3.26 22.56 1.75
N VAL A 385 -2.77 22.23 0.55
CA VAL A 385 -1.43 22.62 0.05
C VAL A 385 -1.27 22.41 -1.47
N ASP A 386 -0.71 23.38 -2.17
CA ASP A 386 -0.10 23.19 -3.49
C ASP A 386 1.31 22.60 -3.32
N MET A 387 1.46 21.31 -3.60
CA MET A 387 2.69 20.56 -3.30
C MET A 387 3.88 20.98 -4.17
N ASN A 388 3.63 21.69 -5.28
CA ASN A 388 4.66 22.20 -6.18
C ASN A 388 5.09 23.65 -5.87
N LYS A 389 4.29 24.43 -5.13
CA LYS A 389 4.59 25.83 -4.80
C LYS A 389 4.89 26.07 -3.32
N GLU A 390 4.20 25.34 -2.45
CA GLU A 390 4.11 25.65 -1.02
C GLU A 390 4.84 24.61 -0.15
N MET A 391 4.88 23.34 -0.57
CA MET A 391 5.42 22.25 0.26
C MET A 391 6.92 22.41 0.54
N THR A 392 7.26 22.33 1.83
CA THR A 392 8.62 22.34 2.35
C THR A 392 9.05 20.95 2.80
N TYR A 393 10.29 20.60 2.48
CA TYR A 393 10.86 19.27 2.69
C TYR A 393 12.02 19.36 3.67
N PHE A 394 11.92 18.67 4.82
CA PHE A 394 12.97 18.71 5.83
C PHE A 394 14.15 17.78 5.49
N HIS A 395 15.34 18.35 5.23
CA HIS A 395 16.54 17.56 4.98
C HIS A 395 17.34 17.32 6.27
N SER A 396 17.24 16.10 6.81
CA SER A 396 17.78 15.76 8.14
C SER A 396 19.31 15.85 8.28
N ARG A 397 20.06 15.88 7.18
CA ARG A 397 21.52 16.08 7.19
C ARG A 397 21.89 17.52 7.54
N ASP A 398 21.23 18.47 6.88
CA ASP A 398 21.56 19.89 6.94
C ASP A 398 20.65 20.66 7.91
N LYS A 399 19.61 19.98 8.43
CA LYS A 399 18.59 20.48 9.37
C LYS A 399 17.77 21.67 8.85
N GLN A 400 17.69 21.82 7.53
CA GLN A 400 16.93 22.87 6.87
C GLN A 400 15.68 22.32 6.18
N TYR A 401 14.68 23.18 6.04
CA TYR A 401 13.56 22.99 5.13
C TYR A 401 13.90 23.63 3.79
N TYR A 402 13.55 22.99 2.68
CA TYR A 402 13.64 23.57 1.33
C TYR A 402 12.31 23.43 0.59
N ILE A 403 11.99 24.41 -0.24
CA ILE A 403 10.96 24.31 -1.29
C ILE A 403 11.69 23.90 -2.57
N ASN A 404 11.21 22.86 -3.27
CA ASN A 404 11.70 22.61 -4.62
C ASN A 404 11.14 23.68 -5.56
N ARG A 405 12.02 24.46 -6.20
CA ARG A 405 11.66 25.47 -7.21
C ARG A 405 12.23 25.16 -8.61
N GLY A 406 12.88 24.01 -8.79
CA GLY A 406 13.59 23.68 -10.04
C GLY A 406 12.72 23.00 -11.09
N PHE A 407 11.89 22.04 -10.68
CA PHE A 407 11.07 21.20 -11.57
C PHE A 407 9.74 20.86 -10.92
N ARG A 408 8.68 20.65 -11.72
CA ARG A 408 7.39 20.15 -11.23
C ARG A 408 7.54 18.70 -10.77
N TRP A 409 7.30 18.44 -9.49
CA TRP A 409 7.21 17.10 -8.94
C TRP A 409 5.79 16.54 -9.10
N MET A 410 5.73 15.27 -9.50
CA MET A 410 4.56 14.43 -9.26
C MET A 410 4.65 13.93 -7.82
N HIS A 411 3.60 14.15 -7.06
CA HIS A 411 3.50 13.77 -5.66
C HIS A 411 2.46 12.66 -5.54
N HIS A 412 2.91 11.42 -5.39
CA HIS A 412 2.00 10.36 -4.96
C HIS A 412 1.76 10.52 -3.46
N VAL A 413 0.50 10.45 -3.03
CA VAL A 413 0.10 10.57 -1.63
C VAL A 413 -0.66 9.30 -1.24
N ILE A 414 -0.14 8.59 -0.25
CA ILE A 414 -0.70 7.32 0.25
C ILE A 414 -0.93 7.38 1.76
N GLN A 415 -1.99 6.72 2.23
CA GLN A 415 -2.18 6.45 3.66
C GLN A 415 -1.06 5.51 4.13
N TYR A 416 -0.27 5.91 5.14
CA TYR A 416 0.88 5.14 5.58
C TYR A 416 0.87 4.83 7.09
N ARG A 417 0.92 3.53 7.37
CA ARG A 417 1.02 2.94 8.72
C ARG A 417 2.46 2.54 9.00
N GLU A 418 3.05 3.03 10.09
CA GLU A 418 4.35 2.51 10.56
C GLU A 418 4.22 1.01 10.91
N SER A 419 5.18 0.20 10.45
CA SER A 419 5.11 -1.26 10.57
C SER A 419 6.47 -1.91 10.73
N LEU A 420 6.53 -2.99 11.53
CA LEU A 420 7.69 -3.89 11.64
C LEU A 420 7.67 -5.04 10.63
N VAL A 421 6.66 -5.14 9.76
CA VAL A 421 6.61 -6.17 8.70
C VAL A 421 7.92 -6.10 7.89
N SER A 422 8.70 -7.18 7.91
CA SER A 422 9.97 -7.18 7.20
C SER A 422 9.72 -7.27 5.70
N VAL A 423 10.32 -6.35 4.96
CA VAL A 423 10.71 -6.69 3.59
C VAL A 423 11.66 -7.88 3.69
N LYS A 424 11.26 -9.02 3.14
CA LYS A 424 12.13 -10.17 2.94
C LYS A 424 12.90 -9.89 1.65
N ALA A 425 14.22 -9.92 1.71
CA ALA A 425 15.03 -10.03 0.51
C ALA A 425 15.11 -11.51 0.09
N ASN A 426 15.49 -11.74 -1.16
CA ASN A 426 15.95 -13.03 -1.66
C ASN A 426 17.45 -13.19 -1.39
#